data_AF-A0A7S4H274-F1
#
_entry.id   AF-A0A7S4H274-F1
#
_cell.length_a   1.000
_cell.length_b   1.000
_cell.length_c   1.000
_cell.angle_alpha   90.00
_cell.angle_beta   90.00
_cell.angle_gamma   90.00
#
_symmetry.space_group_name_H-M   'P 1'
#
loop_
_entity.id
_entity.type
_entity.pdbx_description
1 polymer ?
#
loop_
_entity_poly.entity_id
_entity_poly.type
_entity_poly.pdbx_seq_one_letter_code
_entity_poly.pdbx_strand_id
1 'polypeptide(L)' 'MPDLFLALPRGGYAGLWVEMKSTEGTETKEQKGWRNNLCSAGYKSSVCFGYDMAVQCITDYLVE' A
#
# COMPACT_ATOMS: atom_id res chain seq x y z
N MET A 1 -7.83 -1.40 7.43
CA MET A 1 -7.55 -2.72 6.83
C MET A 1 -7.39 -2.44 5.36
N PRO A 2 -6.24 -2.75 4.74
CA PRO A 2 -5.98 -2.33 3.37
C PRO A 2 -6.86 -3.11 2.39
N ASP A 3 -7.28 -2.43 1.32
CA ASP A 3 -8.25 -2.96 0.36
C ASP A 3 -7.65 -4.01 -0.58
N LEU A 4 -6.34 -3.91 -0.86
CA LEU A 4 -5.66 -4.79 -1.79
C LEU A 4 -4.34 -5.31 -1.20
N PHE A 5 -4.09 -6.61 -1.38
CA PHE A 5 -2.84 -7.26 -1.04
C PHE A 5 -2.27 -8.00 -2.24
N LEU A 6 -1.05 -7.65 -2.60
CA LEU A 6 -0.27 -8.36 -3.60
C LEU A 6 0.74 -9.26 -2.88
N ALA A 7 0.42 -10.56 -2.84
CA ALA A 7 1.24 -11.61 -2.25
C ALA A 7 2.44 -11.99 -3.15
N LEU A 8 3.26 -11.01 -3.51
CA LEU A 8 4.42 -11.16 -4.36
C LEU A 8 5.64 -10.54 -3.68
N PRO A 9 6.53 -11.33 -3.08
CA PRO A 9 7.77 -10.80 -2.51
C PRO A 9 8.65 -10.20 -3.59
N ARG A 10 9.04 -8.93 -3.42
CA ARG A 10 9.81 -8.17 -4.40
C ARG A 10 10.46 -6.93 -3.79
N GLY A 11 11.60 -6.48 -4.34
CA GLY A 11 12.29 -5.27 -3.89
C GLY A 11 12.76 -5.30 -2.43
N GLY A 12 12.95 -6.49 -1.85
CA GLY A 12 13.26 -6.66 -0.42
C GLY A 12 12.04 -6.64 0.51
N TYR A 13 10.83 -6.59 -0.04
CA TYR A 13 9.58 -6.64 0.73
C TYR A 13 8.90 -8.00 0.59
N ALA A 14 8.19 -8.43 1.64
CA ALA A 14 7.43 -9.69 1.65
C ALA A 14 6.13 -9.65 0.80
N GLY A 15 5.72 -8.46 0.37
CA GLY A 15 4.54 -8.20 -0.45
C GLY A 15 4.15 -6.73 -0.38
N LEU A 16 3.13 -6.34 -1.16
CA LEU A 16 2.61 -4.97 -1.22
C LEU A 16 1.17 -4.91 -0.71
N TRP A 17 0.92 -4.01 0.24
CA TRP A 17 -0.41 -3.61 0.66
C TRP A 17 -0.77 -2.25 0.08
N VAL A 18 -1.96 -2.14 -0.51
CA VAL A 18 -2.50 -0.89 -1.04
C VAL A 18 -3.82 -0.59 -0.33
N GLU A 19 -3.88 0.54 0.34
CA GLU A 19 -5.11 1.13 0.88
C GLU A 19 -5.63 2.14 -0.13
N MET A 20 -6.87 1.95 -0.60
CA MET A 20 -7.53 2.80 -1.58
C MET A 20 -8.30 3.91 -0.85
N LYS A 21 -8.19 5.13 -1.36
CA LYS A 21 -8.97 6.27 -0.91
C LYS A 21 -9.63 6.96 -2.10
N SER A 22 -10.81 7.53 -1.86
CA SER A 22 -11.37 8.54 -2.76
C SER A 22 -10.48 9.78 -2.77
N THR A 23 -10.56 10.59 -3.82
CA THR A 23 -9.76 11.82 -3.98
C THR A 23 -9.91 12.82 -2.82
N GLU A 24 -11.03 12.79 -2.10
CA GLU A 24 -11.29 13.63 -0.91
C GLU A 24 -11.12 12.88 0.42
N GLY A 25 -10.75 11.60 0.38
CA GLY A 25 -10.53 10.80 1.56
C GLY A 25 -9.32 11.29 2.37
N THR A 26 -9.35 11.09 3.69
CA THR A 26 -8.18 11.32 4.55
C THR A 26 -7.84 10.05 5.31
N GLU A 27 -6.56 9.76 5.48
CA GLU A 27 -6.10 8.61 6.24
C GLU A 27 -6.34 8.82 7.74
N THR A 28 -7.03 7.88 8.39
CA THR A 28 -7.28 7.96 9.85
C THR A 28 -6.01 7.61 10.64
N LYS A 29 -5.92 8.06 11.90
CA LYS A 29 -4.75 7.76 12.76
C LYS A 29 -4.49 6.26 12.92
N GLU A 30 -5.55 5.46 12.98
CA GLU A 30 -5.48 4.00 13.09
C GLU A 30 -4.91 3.37 11.82
N GLN A 31 -5.27 3.88 10.65
CA GLN A 31 -4.72 3.42 9.36
C GLN A 31 -3.22 3.68 9.28
N LYS A 32 -2.76 4.83 9.79
CA LYS A 32 -1.32 5.12 9.92
C LYS A 32 -0.60 4.09 10.80
N GLY A 33 -1.21 3.71 11.92
CA GLY A 33 -0.68 2.70 12.84
C GLY A 33 -0.54 1.34 12.16
N TRP A 34 -1.57 0.90 11.43
CA TRP A 34 -1.53 -0.34 10.66
C TRP A 34 -0.44 -0.35 9.60
N ARG A 35 -0.30 0.74 8.83
CA ARG A 35 0.76 0.87 7.83
C ARG A 35 2.15 0.77 8.46
N ASN A 36 2.39 1.44 9.59
CA ASN A 36 3.67 1.34 10.29
C ASN A 36 3.96 -0.09 10.76
N ASN A 37 2.95 -0.80 11.26
CA ASN A 37 3.09 -2.19 11.68
C ASN A 37 3.42 -3.11 10.49
N LEU A 38 2.77 -2.92 9.34
CA LEU A 38 3.04 -3.67 8.11
C LEU A 38 4.45 -3.42 7.59
N CYS A 39 4.89 -2.15 7.56
CA CYS A 39 6.25 -1.79 7.18
C CYS A 39 7.29 -2.41 8.14
N SER A 40 7.03 -2.38 9.44
CA SER A 40 7.91 -2.98 10.45
C SER A 40 7.98 -4.51 10.33
N ALA A 41 6.92 -5.15 9.81
CA ALA A 41 6.88 -6.57 9.52
C ALA A 41 7.53 -6.96 8.18
N GLY A 42 8.10 -6.00 7.43
CA GLY A 42 8.80 -6.26 6.17
C GLY A 42 7.93 -6.20 4.91
N TYR A 43 6.72 -5.66 5.00
CA TYR A 43 5.87 -5.42 3.82
C TYR A 43 6.04 -3.99 3.32
N LYS A 44 5.79 -3.78 2.02
CA LYS A 44 5.55 -2.43 1.49
C LYS A 44 4.08 -2.08 1.70
N SER A 45 3.78 -0.86 2.13
CA SER A 45 2.40 -0.41 2.31
C SER A 45 2.23 1.03 1.83
N SER A 46 1.28 1.23 0.92
CA SER A 46 1.00 2.51 0.27
C SER A 46 -0.47 2.89 0.36
N VAL A 47 -0.74 4.19 0.38
CA VAL A 47 -2.09 4.75 0.30
C VAL A 47 -2.25 5.41 -1.07
N CYS A 48 -3.27 4.99 -1.82
CA CYS A 48 -3.51 5.45 -3.19
C CYS A 48 -4.85 6.18 -3.27
N PHE A 49 -4.82 7.41 -3.77
CA PHE A 49 -6.01 8.24 -3.97
C PHE A 49 -6.47 8.11 -5.42
N GLY A 50 -7.56 7.37 -5.63
CA GLY A 50 -8.07 7.06 -6.95
C GLY A 50 -7.30 5.96 -7.68
N TYR A 51 -7.81 5.62 -8.87
CA TYR A 51 -7.35 4.49 -9.67
C TYR A 51 -5.94 4.70 -10.22
N ASP A 52 -5.65 5.86 -10.80
CA ASP A 52 -4.38 6.11 -11.50
C ASP A 52 -3.17 5.95 -10.57
N MET A 53 -3.27 6.47 -9.34
CA MET A 53 -2.23 6.31 -8.32
C MET A 53 -2.04 4.85 -7.89
N ALA A 54 -3.11 4.06 -7.85
CA ALA A 54 -3.03 2.65 -7.50
C ALA A 54 -2.33 1.85 -8.59
N VAL A 55 -2.67 2.10 -9.86
CA VAL A 55 -2.01 1.47 -11.01
C VAL A 55 -0.53 1.82 -11.02
N GLN A 56 -0.18 3.09 -10.83
CA GLN A 56 1.22 3.52 -10.76
C GLN A 56 1.96 2.81 -9.62
N CYS A 57 1.39 2.81 -8.41
CA CYS A 57 2.01 2.18 -7.24
C CYS A 57 2.28 0.68 -7.44
N ILE A 58 1.33 -0.05 -8.01
CA ILE A 58 1.47 -1.47 -8.31
C ILE A 58 2.51 -1.67 -9.42
N THR A 59 2.47 -0.86 -10.48
CA THR A 59 3.41 -0.98 -11.61
C THR A 59 4.84 -0.72 -11.17
N ASP A 60 5.07 0.31 -10.35
CA ASP A 60 6.41 0.61 -9.81
C ASP A 60 6.92 -0.55 -8.96
N TYR A 61 6.07 -1.11 -8.10
CA TYR A 61 6.43 -2.29 -7.31
C TYR A 61 6.75 -3.53 -8.16
N LEU A 62 6.12 -3.67 -9.33
CA LEU A 62 6.39 -4.73 -10.30
C LEU A 62 7.63 -4.47 -11.18
N VAL A 63 8.34 -3.35 -11.00
CA VAL A 63 9.59 -3.07 -11.74
C VAL A 63 10.80 -3.00 -10.82
N GLU A 64 10.62 -2.69 -9.53
CA GLU A 64 11.64 -2.77 -8.46
C GLU A 64 12.38 -4.12 -8.39
#